data_AF-A0A0N7LVC6-F1
#
_entry.id   AF-A0A0N7LVC6-F1
#
_cell.length_a   1.000
_cell.length_b   1.000
_cell.length_c   1.000
_cell.angle_alpha   90.00
_cell.angle_beta   90.00
_cell.angle_gamma   90.00
#
_symmetry.space_group_name_H-M   'P 1'
#
loop_
_entity.id
_entity.type
_entity.pdbx_description
1 polymer ?
#
loop_
_entity_poly.entity_id
_entity_poly.type
_entity_poly.pdbx_seq_one_letter_code
_entity_poly.pdbx_strand_id
1 'polypeptide(L)'
;MLRYLSTEQLHRSPYLRDSMEQDTGAPLDPRGGDDPLYLLWQRGDGRHGGSMRFLPLSGCLPVWQCSRFCLSPDPDPLVAAALFLGAAEIFDRFRLHHFRCCCDARFTRLCIGIGARPHLQTCKGATDTASLVPNATVKARAARLARLTLGQSAMWFERAFPGCSDRKETQIHMFTKQRP
;
A
#
# COMPACT_ATOMS: atom_id res chain seq x y z
N MET A 1 -2.81 4.71 -12.65
CA MET A 1 -3.00 5.70 -11.57
C MET A 1 -3.08 5.01 -10.23
N LEU A 2 -2.70 5.69 -9.15
CA LEU A 2 -2.87 5.15 -7.80
C LEU A 2 -4.33 5.19 -7.35
N ARG A 3 -4.73 4.13 -6.65
CA ARG A 3 -6.02 3.99 -5.99
C ARG A 3 -5.78 3.49 -4.57
N TYR A 4 -6.53 4.07 -3.63
CA TYR A 4 -6.58 3.64 -2.24
C TYR A 4 -8.02 3.19 -2.01
N LEU A 5 -8.24 1.90 -1.75
CA LEU A 5 -9.58 1.32 -1.68
C LEU A 5 -9.71 0.45 -0.43
N SER A 6 -10.83 0.58 0.27
CA SER A 6 -11.27 -0.46 1.22
C SER A 6 -11.70 -1.71 0.46
N THR A 7 -11.89 -2.82 1.19
CA THR A 7 -12.43 -4.06 0.64
C THR A 7 -13.77 -3.80 -0.07
N GLU A 8 -14.67 -3.04 0.56
CA GLU A 8 -15.99 -2.71 0.00
C GLU A 8 -15.87 -1.92 -1.31
N GLN A 9 -15.01 -0.90 -1.35
CA GLN A 9 -14.81 -0.08 -2.56
C GLN A 9 -14.20 -0.89 -3.70
N LEU A 10 -13.33 -1.85 -3.38
CA LEU A 10 -12.76 -2.76 -4.37
C LEU A 10 -13.80 -3.74 -4.91
N HIS A 11 -14.72 -4.25 -4.07
CA HIS A 11 -15.87 -5.05 -4.51
C HIS A 11 -16.80 -4.31 -5.48
N ARG A 12 -16.94 -2.98 -5.33
CA ARG A 12 -17.69 -2.14 -6.28
C ARG A 12 -16.98 -1.95 -7.63
N SER A 13 -15.75 -2.43 -7.76
CA SER A 13 -14.93 -2.36 -8.98
C SER A 13 -14.54 -3.77 -9.46
N PRO A 14 -15.50 -4.62 -9.88
CA PRO A 14 -15.27 -6.05 -10.10
C PRO A 14 -14.17 -6.33 -11.13
N TYR A 15 -14.12 -5.56 -12.22
CA TYR A 15 -13.08 -5.72 -13.23
C TYR A 15 -11.64 -5.56 -12.69
N LEU A 16 -11.42 -4.54 -11.84
CA LEU A 16 -10.13 -4.30 -11.20
C LEU A 16 -9.83 -5.40 -10.17
N ARG A 17 -10.81 -5.73 -9.32
CA ARG A 17 -10.70 -6.78 -8.32
C ARG A 17 -10.30 -8.12 -8.96
N ASP A 18 -11.06 -8.57 -9.95
CA ASP A 18 -10.90 -9.89 -10.55
C ASP A 18 -9.52 -10.01 -11.22
N SER A 19 -9.07 -8.95 -11.90
CA SER A 19 -7.72 -8.92 -12.46
C SER A 19 -6.62 -8.97 -11.39
N MET A 20 -6.82 -8.33 -10.23
CA MET A 20 -5.87 -8.42 -9.12
C MET A 20 -5.87 -9.82 -8.48
N GLU A 21 -7.03 -10.42 -8.27
CA GLU A 21 -7.12 -11.77 -7.70
C GLU A 21 -6.45 -12.81 -8.62
N GLN A 22 -6.64 -12.67 -9.93
CA GLN A 22 -5.95 -13.46 -10.94
C GLN A 22 -4.42 -13.29 -10.82
N ASP A 23 -3.93 -12.05 -10.77
CA ASP A 23 -2.49 -11.76 -10.71
C ASP A 23 -1.85 -12.22 -9.38
N THR A 24 -2.58 -12.08 -8.27
CA THR A 24 -2.12 -12.49 -6.94
C THR A 24 -2.24 -13.99 -6.70
N GLY A 25 -3.04 -14.70 -7.50
CA GLY A 25 -3.30 -16.13 -7.38
C GLY A 25 -4.09 -16.51 -6.12
N ALA A 26 -4.71 -15.54 -5.44
CA ALA A 26 -5.48 -15.80 -4.22
C ALA A 26 -6.59 -14.76 -4.05
N PRO A 27 -7.81 -15.19 -3.68
CA PRO A 27 -8.93 -14.28 -3.51
C PRO A 27 -8.63 -13.23 -2.44
N LEU A 28 -9.39 -12.14 -2.50
CA LEU A 28 -9.52 -11.21 -1.39
C LEU A 28 -9.91 -11.99 -0.13
N ASP A 29 -9.33 -11.58 1.00
CA ASP A 29 -9.44 -12.31 2.25
C ASP A 29 -10.93 -12.40 2.68
N PRO A 30 -11.50 -13.60 2.82
CA PRO A 30 -12.90 -13.77 3.23
C PRO A 30 -13.11 -13.54 4.73
N ARG A 31 -12.04 -13.37 5.53
CA ARG A 31 -12.17 -13.24 6.98
C ARG A 31 -12.51 -11.80 7.36
N GLY A 32 -13.80 -11.59 7.62
CA GLY A 32 -14.31 -10.40 8.29
C GLY A 32 -13.69 -10.27 9.68
N GLY A 33 -12.97 -9.18 9.92
CA GLY A 33 -12.36 -8.88 11.21
C GLY A 33 -11.82 -7.46 11.23
N ASP A 34 -10.99 -7.12 10.24
CA ASP A 34 -10.36 -5.82 10.07
C ASP A 34 -10.59 -5.32 8.62
N ASP A 35 -10.79 -4.01 8.41
CA ASP A 35 -10.98 -3.40 7.08
C ASP A 35 -9.61 -3.00 6.49
N PRO A 36 -8.99 -3.81 5.61
CA PRO A 36 -7.70 -3.48 5.03
C PRO A 36 -7.79 -2.32 4.04
N LEU A 37 -6.71 -1.55 3.98
CA LEU A 37 -6.47 -0.58 2.93
C LEU A 37 -5.67 -1.22 1.79
N TYR A 38 -6.26 -1.26 0.60
CA TYR A 38 -5.57 -1.64 -0.62
C TYR A 38 -4.99 -0.41 -1.33
N LEU A 39 -3.68 -0.42 -1.56
CA LEU A 39 -3.00 0.50 -2.45
C LEU A 39 -2.78 -0.20 -3.79
N LEU A 40 -3.33 0.35 -4.86
CA LEU A 40 -3.35 -0.27 -6.18
C LEU A 40 -2.84 0.68 -7.25
N TRP A 41 -2.16 0.14 -8.25
CA TRP A 41 -2.01 0.78 -9.54
C TRP A 41 -3.07 0.23 -10.50
N GLN A 42 -4.02 1.08 -10.88
CA GLN A 42 -4.97 0.79 -11.94
C GLN A 42 -4.42 1.27 -13.27
N ARG A 43 -4.32 0.36 -14.24
CA ARG A 43 -3.89 0.63 -15.61
C ARG A 43 -4.95 1.42 -16.38
N GLY A 44 -4.58 1.97 -17.54
CA GLY A 44 -5.49 2.76 -18.38
C GLY A 44 -6.67 1.95 -18.95
N ASP A 45 -6.50 0.64 -19.09
CA ASP A 45 -7.55 -0.32 -19.47
C ASP A 45 -8.47 -0.71 -18.31
N GLY A 46 -8.21 -0.19 -17.10
CA GLY A 46 -8.97 -0.49 -15.89
C GLY A 46 -8.48 -1.69 -15.10
N ARG A 47 -7.51 -2.47 -15.61
CA ARG A 47 -6.96 -3.65 -14.93
C ARG A 47 -5.97 -3.30 -13.83
N HIS A 48 -5.68 -4.29 -13.00
CA HIS A 48 -4.58 -4.27 -12.04
C HIS A 48 -3.23 -4.20 -12.77
N GLY A 49 -2.34 -3.33 -12.31
CA GLY A 49 -0.91 -3.34 -12.67
C GLY A 49 0.00 -3.66 -11.49
N GLY A 50 -0.48 -3.47 -10.27
CA GLY A 50 0.23 -3.80 -9.05
C GLY A 50 -0.52 -3.38 -7.80
N SER A 51 -0.21 -3.98 -6.65
CA SER A 51 -0.91 -3.78 -5.39
C SER A 51 -0.02 -3.96 -4.16
N MET A 52 -0.47 -3.37 -3.05
CA MET A 52 -0.04 -3.62 -1.68
C MET A 52 -1.29 -3.59 -0.77
N ARG A 53 -1.30 -4.39 0.28
CA ARG A 53 -2.35 -4.40 1.31
C ARG A 53 -1.78 -3.93 2.64
N PHE A 54 -2.45 -2.98 3.27
CA PHE A 54 -2.10 -2.40 4.55
C PHE A 54 -3.19 -2.69 5.58
N LEU A 55 -2.82 -3.25 6.73
CA LEU A 55 -3.75 -3.58 7.81
C LEU A 55 -3.26 -2.94 9.12
N PRO A 56 -4.09 -2.17 9.85
CA PRO A 56 -3.71 -1.73 11.19
C PRO A 56 -3.55 -2.96 12.10
N LEU A 57 -2.45 -3.04 12.85
CA LEU A 57 -2.30 -4.09 13.87
C LEU A 57 -3.15 -3.73 15.07
N SER A 58 -4.27 -4.42 15.24
CA SER A 58 -5.18 -4.28 16.39
C SER A 58 -4.39 -4.29 17.72
N GLY A 59 -4.54 -3.22 18.51
CA GLY A 59 -3.88 -3.05 19.82
C GLY A 59 -2.45 -2.50 19.81
N CYS A 60 -1.80 -2.36 18.65
CA CYS A 60 -0.40 -1.93 18.51
C CYS A 60 -0.24 -0.70 17.58
N LEU A 61 -1.06 0.32 17.78
CA LEU A 61 -0.88 1.59 17.07
C LEU A 61 0.45 2.25 17.46
N PRO A 62 1.19 2.87 16.53
CA PRO A 62 0.89 3.17 15.13
C PRO A 62 1.58 2.21 14.12
N VAL A 63 1.57 0.89 14.39
CA VAL A 63 2.23 -0.10 13.52
C VAL A 63 1.21 -0.80 12.63
N TRP A 64 1.50 -0.86 11.33
CA TRP A 64 0.66 -1.54 10.35
C TRP A 64 1.37 -2.77 9.78
N GLN A 65 0.62 -3.78 9.36
CA GLN A 65 1.13 -4.88 8.55
C GLN A 65 0.98 -4.51 7.07
N CYS A 66 2.04 -4.71 6.30
CA CYS A 66 1.98 -4.65 4.84
C CYS A 66 2.11 -6.08 4.27
N SER A 67 1.20 -6.47 3.39
CA SER A 67 1.23 -7.77 2.72
C SER A 67 0.75 -7.65 1.27
N ARG A 68 0.68 -8.78 0.55
CA ARG A 68 0.14 -8.85 -0.82
C ARG A 68 0.78 -7.83 -1.78
N PHE A 69 2.10 -7.63 -1.67
CA PHE A 69 2.83 -6.94 -2.74
C PHE A 69 2.78 -7.82 -4.00
N CYS A 70 2.12 -7.32 -5.04
CA CYS A 70 1.96 -8.04 -6.29
C CYS A 70 2.09 -7.07 -7.46
N LEU A 71 2.59 -7.57 -8.58
CA LEU A 71 2.66 -6.86 -9.86
C LEU A 71 1.97 -7.73 -10.90
N SER A 72 1.29 -7.10 -11.86
CA SER A 72 0.72 -7.84 -12.99
C SER A 72 1.79 -8.61 -13.76
N PRO A 73 1.45 -9.64 -14.55
CA PRO A 73 2.42 -10.45 -15.30
C PRO A 73 3.35 -9.65 -16.21
N ASP A 74 2.83 -8.57 -16.80
CA ASP A 74 3.59 -7.60 -17.61
C ASP A 74 3.40 -6.19 -17.02
N PRO A 75 4.09 -5.87 -15.91
CA PRO A 75 3.91 -4.61 -15.24
C PRO A 75 4.71 -3.53 -15.96
N ASP A 76 4.12 -2.35 -16.11
CA ASP A 76 4.91 -1.17 -16.49
C ASP A 76 6.05 -1.00 -15.47
N PRO A 77 7.32 -0.80 -15.92
CA PRO A 77 8.49 -0.71 -15.04
C PRO A 77 8.35 0.32 -13.91
N LEU A 78 7.48 1.32 -14.09
CA LEU A 78 7.25 2.41 -13.15
C LEU A 78 6.30 2.03 -12.01
N VAL A 79 5.52 0.94 -12.15
CA VAL A 79 4.44 0.58 -11.20
C VAL A 79 4.97 0.34 -9.80
N ALA A 80 6.06 -0.39 -9.66
CA ALA A 80 6.66 -0.65 -8.35
C ALA A 80 6.99 0.69 -7.65
N ALA A 81 7.68 1.59 -8.35
CA ALA A 81 8.03 2.91 -7.81
C ALA A 81 6.76 3.73 -7.47
N ALA A 82 5.71 3.64 -8.27
CA ALA A 82 4.44 4.31 -8.00
C ALA A 82 3.77 3.75 -6.73
N LEU A 83 3.78 2.43 -6.52
CA LEU A 83 3.26 1.82 -5.29
C LEU A 83 4.07 2.25 -4.06
N PHE A 84 5.39 2.34 -4.16
CA PHE A 84 6.22 2.86 -3.08
C PHE A 84 5.98 4.35 -2.79
N LEU A 85 5.72 5.16 -3.83
CA LEU A 85 5.29 6.55 -3.65
C LEU A 85 3.96 6.61 -2.89
N GLY A 86 2.97 5.80 -3.30
CA GLY A 86 1.68 5.75 -2.64
C GLY A 86 1.77 5.24 -1.20
N ALA A 87 2.66 4.29 -0.93
CA ALA A 87 2.95 3.82 0.42
C ALA A 87 3.58 4.95 1.25
N ALA A 88 4.56 5.67 0.71
CA ALA A 88 5.14 6.82 1.40
C ALA A 88 4.11 7.93 1.70
N GLU A 89 3.10 8.11 0.84
CA GLU A 89 1.96 9.01 1.11
C GLU A 89 1.13 8.54 2.32
N ILE A 90 0.82 7.24 2.41
CA ILE A 90 0.12 6.64 3.57
C ILE A 90 0.89 6.92 4.86
N PHE A 91 2.20 6.73 4.86
CA PHE A 91 3.04 6.98 6.02
C PHE A 91 2.99 8.42 6.50
N ASP A 92 3.15 9.35 5.56
CA ASP A 92 3.17 10.78 5.82
C ASP A 92 1.81 11.24 6.38
N ARG A 93 0.72 10.84 5.72
CA ARG A 93 -0.64 11.30 6.03
C ARG A 93 -1.25 10.65 7.26
N PHE A 94 -0.93 9.37 7.52
CA PHE A 94 -1.39 8.66 8.72
C PHE A 94 -0.36 8.62 9.85
N ARG A 95 0.78 9.31 9.69
CA ARG A 95 1.86 9.41 10.70
C ARG A 95 2.35 8.04 11.19
N LEU A 96 2.52 7.11 10.25
CA LEU A 96 3.01 5.77 10.57
C LEU A 96 4.51 5.82 10.80
N HIS A 97 4.99 5.12 11.83
CA HIS A 97 6.42 5.05 12.12
C HIS A 97 7.12 3.95 11.32
N HIS A 98 6.48 2.78 11.20
CA HIS A 98 6.96 1.66 10.41
C HIS A 98 5.80 0.72 10.07
N PHE A 99 5.93 -0.08 9.01
CA PHE A 99 5.14 -1.30 8.85
C PHE A 99 6.01 -2.52 9.01
N ARG A 100 5.38 -3.67 9.27
CA ARG A 100 6.02 -4.99 9.16
C ARG A 100 5.49 -5.70 7.93
N CYS A 101 6.36 -6.25 7.10
CA CYS A 101 5.95 -7.10 5.97
C CYS A 101 6.78 -8.36 5.88
N CYS A 102 6.17 -9.47 5.47
CA CYS A 102 6.92 -10.59 4.92
C CYS A 102 7.37 -10.19 3.51
N CYS A 103 8.67 -10.19 3.26
CA CYS A 103 9.23 -9.79 1.97
C CYS A 103 10.19 -10.84 1.44
N ASP A 104 10.17 -11.01 0.12
CA ASP A 104 11.18 -11.80 -0.58
C ASP A 104 12.37 -10.92 -1.03
N ALA A 105 13.34 -11.55 -1.70
CA ALA A 105 14.49 -10.85 -2.26
C ALA A 105 14.09 -9.80 -3.31
N ARG A 106 12.99 -10.00 -4.05
CA ARG A 106 12.53 -9.07 -5.10
C ARG A 106 12.04 -7.77 -4.47
N PHE A 107 11.15 -7.86 -3.47
CA PHE A 107 10.65 -6.70 -2.75
C PHE A 107 11.80 -5.93 -2.08
N THR A 108 12.72 -6.65 -1.46
CA THR A 108 13.91 -6.07 -0.82
C THR A 108 14.76 -5.27 -1.80
N ARG A 109 15.01 -5.80 -3.01
CA ARG A 109 15.75 -5.09 -4.06
C ARG A 109 15.04 -3.81 -4.51
N LEU A 110 13.71 -3.85 -4.66
CA LEU A 110 12.92 -2.67 -5.03
C LEU A 110 13.02 -1.57 -3.96
N CYS A 111 12.87 -1.93 -2.68
CA CYS A 111 13.08 -1.02 -1.56
C CYS A 111 14.45 -0.35 -1.63
N ILE A 112 15.52 -1.14 -1.80
CA ILE A 112 16.90 -0.63 -1.87
C ILE A 112 17.09 0.30 -3.07
N GLY A 113 16.58 -0.05 -4.25
CA GLY A 113 16.70 0.76 -5.46
C GLY A 113 16.02 2.13 -5.36
N ILE A 114 14.92 2.19 -4.61
CA ILE A 114 14.17 3.43 -4.31
C ILE A 114 14.84 4.23 -3.18
N GLY A 115 15.91 3.69 -2.57
CA GLY A 115 16.67 4.34 -1.50
C GLY A 115 16.13 4.06 -0.11
N ALA A 116 15.12 3.20 0.03
CA ALA A 116 14.67 2.75 1.32
C ALA A 116 15.66 1.73 1.92
N ARG A 117 15.61 1.58 3.24
CA ARG A 117 16.50 0.70 4.01
C ARG A 117 15.66 -0.18 4.93
N PRO A 118 15.16 -1.33 4.42
CA PRO A 118 14.38 -2.23 5.25
C PRO A 118 15.29 -2.83 6.34
N HIS A 119 14.85 -2.80 7.59
CA HIS A 119 15.47 -3.59 8.64
C HIS A 119 14.96 -5.02 8.53
N LEU A 120 15.81 -5.91 7.99
CA LEU A 120 15.48 -7.32 7.77
C LEU A 120 15.66 -8.11 9.08
N GLN A 121 14.62 -8.83 9.46
CA GLN A 121 14.63 -9.77 10.56
C GLN A 121 14.37 -11.16 9.98
N THR A 122 15.40 -12.01 9.99
CA THR A 122 15.29 -13.41 9.57
C THR A 122 14.47 -14.18 10.60
N CYS A 123 13.33 -14.75 10.18
CA CYS A 123 12.53 -15.66 10.99
C CYS A 123 12.96 -17.09 10.67
N LYS A 124 13.45 -17.87 11.66
CA LYS A 124 13.78 -19.28 11.45
C LYS A 124 12.54 -20.03 10.92
N GLY A 125 12.58 -20.46 9.65
CA GLY A 125 11.51 -21.23 9.01
C GLY A 125 10.41 -20.41 8.31
N ALA A 126 10.54 -19.08 8.17
CA ALA A 126 9.56 -18.24 7.47
C ALA A 126 10.23 -17.13 6.64
N THR A 127 9.46 -16.47 5.78
CA THR A 127 9.86 -15.31 4.98
C THR A 127 10.49 -14.21 5.86
N ASP A 128 11.55 -13.57 5.38
CA ASP A 128 12.18 -12.43 6.06
C ASP A 128 11.14 -11.34 6.34
N THR A 129 11.13 -10.83 7.57
CA THR A 129 10.28 -9.69 7.94
C THR A 129 11.07 -8.40 7.77
N ALA A 130 10.54 -7.42 7.03
CA ALA A 130 11.13 -6.09 6.94
C ALA A 130 10.32 -5.08 7.74
N SER A 131 11.03 -4.19 8.45
CA SER A 131 10.48 -2.90 8.89
C SER A 131 10.93 -1.78 7.95
N LEU A 132 9.98 -1.02 7.41
CA LEU A 132 10.25 0.07 6.45
C LEU A 132 9.77 1.41 7.01
N VAL A 133 10.62 2.44 6.90
CA VAL A 133 10.29 3.84 7.19
C VAL A 133 10.56 4.68 5.93
N PRO A 134 9.55 4.99 5.11
CA PRO A 134 9.68 5.96 4.05
C PRO A 134 9.87 7.35 4.65
N ASN A 135 10.97 8.02 4.32
CA ASN A 135 11.18 9.43 4.64
C ASN A 135 10.97 10.30 3.38
N ALA A 136 11.06 11.63 3.53
CA ALA A 136 10.88 12.57 2.42
C ALA A 136 11.81 12.27 1.22
N THR A 137 13.05 11.83 1.47
CA THR A 137 14.01 11.46 0.42
C THR A 137 13.55 10.22 -0.35
N VAL A 138 13.07 9.19 0.35
CA VAL A 138 12.49 7.99 -0.27
C VAL A 138 11.25 8.35 -1.09
N LYS A 139 10.35 9.18 -0.55
CA LYS A 139 9.14 9.65 -1.25
C LYS A 139 9.49 10.41 -2.54
N ALA A 140 10.42 11.36 -2.47
CA ALA A 140 10.89 12.12 -3.63
C ALA A 140 11.56 11.23 -4.70
N ARG A 141 12.38 10.27 -4.27
CA ARG A 141 13.02 9.32 -5.18
C ARG A 141 12.02 8.38 -5.84
N ALA A 142 11.03 7.88 -5.09
CA ALA A 142 9.94 7.08 -5.63
C ALA A 142 9.14 7.86 -6.69
N ALA A 143 8.79 9.12 -6.41
CA ALA A 143 8.12 10.01 -7.37
C ALA A 143 8.90 10.17 -8.67
N ARG A 144 10.21 10.46 -8.57
CA ARG A 144 11.10 10.57 -9.73
C ARG A 144 11.15 9.27 -10.54
N LEU A 145 11.33 8.13 -9.88
CA LEU A 145 11.41 6.82 -10.53
C LEU A 145 10.08 6.43 -11.17
N ALA A 146 8.95 6.82 -10.58
CA ALA A 146 7.61 6.58 -11.12
C ALA A 146 7.23 7.57 -12.23
N ARG A 147 8.03 8.62 -12.47
CA ARG A 147 7.70 9.75 -13.35
C ARG A 147 6.38 10.44 -12.96
N LEU A 148 6.17 10.57 -11.65
CA LEU A 148 5.01 11.22 -11.06
C LEU A 148 5.45 12.42 -10.23
N THR A 149 4.58 13.41 -10.11
CA THR A 149 4.77 14.52 -9.18
C THR A 149 4.25 14.14 -7.79
N LEU A 150 4.80 14.77 -6.76
CA LEU A 150 4.25 14.64 -5.39
C LEU A 150 2.82 15.17 -5.32
N GLY A 151 2.48 16.20 -6.10
CA GLY A 151 1.12 16.74 -6.19
C GLY A 151 0.11 15.74 -6.76
N GLN A 152 0.50 14.94 -7.76
CA GLN A 152 -0.36 13.86 -8.27
C GLN A 152 -0.62 12.78 -7.23
N SER A 153 0.41 12.37 -6.48
CA SER A 153 0.28 11.43 -5.36
C SER A 153 -0.70 11.97 -4.30
N ALA A 154 -0.48 13.21 -3.86
CA ALA A 154 -1.32 13.90 -2.88
C ALA A 154 -2.79 13.98 -3.33
N MET A 155 -3.03 14.40 -4.57
CA MET A 155 -4.38 14.50 -5.14
C MET A 155 -5.10 13.15 -5.15
N TRP A 156 -4.43 12.05 -5.52
CA TRP A 156 -5.06 10.73 -5.50
C TRP A 156 -5.37 10.23 -4.10
N PHE A 157 -4.52 10.57 -3.13
CA PHE A 157 -4.75 10.28 -1.72
C PHE A 157 -5.94 11.06 -1.18
N GLU A 158 -5.98 12.37 -1.40
CA GLU A 158 -7.06 13.27 -0.94
C GLU A 158 -8.42 12.88 -1.53
N ARG A 159 -8.45 12.43 -2.79
CA ARG A 159 -9.67 11.89 -3.40
C ARG A 159 -10.18 10.64 -2.69
N ALA A 160 -9.30 9.79 -2.17
CA ALA A 160 -9.69 8.59 -1.44
C ALA A 160 -10.03 8.88 0.03
N PHE A 161 -9.43 9.92 0.61
CA PHE A 161 -9.59 10.32 2.01
C PHE A 161 -10.00 11.80 2.13
N PRO A 162 -11.21 12.17 1.67
CA PRO A 162 -11.67 13.55 1.72
C PRO A 162 -11.73 14.04 3.18
N GLY A 163 -11.16 15.21 3.46
CA GLY A 163 -11.18 15.82 4.79
C GLY A 163 -10.14 15.28 5.78
N CYS A 164 -9.23 14.41 5.35
CA CYS A 164 -8.12 13.88 6.15
C CYS A 164 -6.99 14.91 6.39
N SER A 165 -7.16 16.15 5.90
CA SER A 165 -6.08 17.12 5.73
C SER A 165 -5.52 17.76 7.01
N ASP A 166 -6.16 17.67 8.18
CA ASP A 166 -5.64 18.40 9.37
C ASP A 166 -6.15 17.96 10.77
N ARG A 167 -6.92 16.87 10.90
CA ARG A 167 -7.45 16.47 12.22
C ARG A 167 -6.61 15.40 12.89
N LYS A 168 -5.90 15.80 13.96
CA LYS A 168 -5.01 15.00 14.82
C LYS A 168 -5.63 13.75 15.47
N GLU A 169 -6.94 13.50 15.35
CA GLU A 169 -7.62 12.56 16.27
C GLU A 169 -8.66 11.63 15.62
N THR A 170 -8.83 11.61 14.28
CA THR A 170 -9.96 10.87 13.67
C THR A 170 -9.55 9.74 12.71
N GLN A 171 -8.27 9.56 12.39
CA GLN A 171 -7.88 8.79 11.20
C GLN A 171 -8.00 7.26 11.34
N ILE A 172 -8.01 6.71 12.56
CA ILE A 172 -8.16 5.25 12.77
C ILE A 172 -9.64 4.86 12.90
N HIS A 173 -10.48 5.79 13.37
CA HIS A 173 -11.92 5.58 13.50
C HIS A 173 -12.66 5.47 12.14
N MET A 174 -12.06 5.96 11.05
CA MET A 174 -12.62 5.76 9.70
C MET A 174 -12.57 4.30 9.23
N PHE A 175 -11.65 3.49 9.76
CA PHE A 175 -11.51 2.07 9.43
C PHE A 175 -12.03 1.13 10.52
N THR A 176 -12.38 1.65 11.72
CA THR A 176 -12.87 0.85 12.85
C THR A 176 -14.35 1.06 13.20
N LYS A 177 -15.11 1.89 12.47
CA LYS A 177 -16.56 2.04 12.66
C LYS A 177 -17.35 2.00 11.35
N GLN A 178 -17.77 0.80 10.99
CA GLN A 178 -19.18 0.53 10.66
C GLN A 178 -19.59 -0.79 11.30
N ARG A 179 -20.08 -0.72 12.54
CA ARG A 179 -21.15 -1.62 13.00
C ARG A 179 -22.26 -0.74 13.57
N PRO A 180 -23.53 -1.00 13.25
CA PRO A 180 -24.63 -0.48 14.07
C PRO A 180 -24.50 -0.98 15.52
#